data_AF-A0A939UED4-F1
#
_entry.id   AF-A0A939UED4-F1
#
_cell.length_a   1.000
_cell.length_b   1.000
_cell.length_c   1.000
_cell.angle_alpha   90.00
_cell.angle_beta   90.00
_cell.angle_gamma   90.00
#
_symmetry.space_group_name_H-M   'P 1'
#
loop_
_entity.id
_entity.type
_entity.pdbx_description
1 polymer ?
#
loop_
_entity_poly.entity_id
_entity_poly.type
_entity_poly.pdbx_seq_one_letter_code
_entity_poly.pdbx_strand_id
1 'polypeptide(L)'
;TVTGVTNANAKSYSVEADVVFEPATKNGYAFGGWYLDSACTLAISSTRGYAEKLTVYGKMDLGTYTIDYDQASILAYVDAETLATMPTSYVLGDTNTTSTTFKSNIVNKITRPGYYLKGLYLESAPTSMLTALGASTVSATAPACQDVTLYALWYPITFTVTYKYRKLETGTSLSTLSANDYKTVTASDLDSVDGFALPDPLELDANLSGRTYKGWYPADVAENYLADGMLVLRSSDLDKFTFTVRAVDASQTATAALTLYTRLLAIDYNITYHIPEGAVNPNTKTTYQYATTGNTLQAATLDGYTFVTWCLDEELQEPVANLNNMTGDVDLYPYFEKNIAVAFEMNGSTTKMNPVTYTADKQIVLSQKPALSSHTFAGWWYVEGATYIGTTIPQGLKGDTLTLRAMFYNSTTTTLTLTMDAEHATITGKTFTTATAVTLPTYMGGTEVQVPVTEITGSAFRAAKISTLTWAPAGKTCTITTVGTYAFYEATMTTLTIPASLTSVGRNAFGGLASLTTLTVEATLPQN
;
A
#
# COMPACT_ATOMS: atom_id res chain seq x y z
N THR A 1 -3.61 83.43 -35.66
CA THR A 1 -2.61 82.43 -35.23
C THR A 1 -3.33 81.38 -34.42
N VAL A 2 -3.19 80.11 -34.79
CA VAL A 2 -3.76 78.95 -34.06
C VAL A 2 -2.78 78.56 -32.94
N THR A 3 -3.28 78.23 -31.76
CA THR A 3 -2.45 77.81 -30.61
C THR A 3 -1.59 76.60 -30.97
N GLY A 4 -0.29 76.65 -30.65
CA GLY A 4 0.66 75.55 -30.87
C GLY A 4 1.20 75.41 -32.29
N VAL A 5 0.89 76.36 -33.20
CA VAL A 5 1.49 76.44 -34.54
C VAL A 5 2.66 77.42 -34.54
N THR A 6 3.83 76.98 -35.00
CA THR A 6 4.98 77.84 -35.25
C THR A 6 5.03 78.18 -36.74
N ASN A 7 5.11 79.47 -37.08
CA ASN A 7 5.22 79.95 -38.46
C ASN A 7 6.37 80.94 -38.56
N ALA A 8 7.37 80.62 -39.38
CA ALA A 8 8.58 81.41 -39.57
C ALA A 8 8.48 82.46 -40.70
N ASN A 9 7.37 82.48 -41.45
CA ASN A 9 7.21 83.40 -42.59
C ASN A 9 7.14 84.87 -42.17
N ALA A 10 7.78 85.73 -42.98
CA ALA A 10 7.73 87.17 -42.80
C ALA A 10 6.30 87.72 -42.99
N LYS A 11 5.93 88.71 -42.18
CA LYS A 11 4.58 89.33 -42.20
C LYS A 11 4.41 90.46 -43.22
N SER A 12 5.47 90.78 -43.97
CA SER A 12 5.51 91.83 -44.99
C SER A 12 6.41 91.40 -46.14
N TYR A 13 6.10 91.82 -47.36
CA TYR A 13 6.89 91.57 -48.57
C TYR A 13 6.87 92.81 -49.48
N SER A 14 7.84 92.94 -50.37
CA SER A 14 7.91 94.00 -51.38
C SER A 14 7.52 93.47 -52.76
N VAL A 15 6.83 94.28 -53.56
CA VAL A 15 6.35 93.88 -54.91
C VAL A 15 7.50 93.45 -55.84
N GLU A 16 8.70 93.97 -55.63
CA GLU A 16 9.90 93.61 -56.41
C GLU A 16 10.62 92.35 -55.92
N ALA A 17 10.21 91.77 -54.78
CA ALA A 17 10.85 90.58 -54.20
C ALA A 17 9.83 89.45 -54.01
N ASP A 18 10.12 88.33 -54.65
CA ASP A 18 9.35 87.11 -54.50
C ASP A 18 9.76 86.37 -53.22
N VAL A 19 8.83 86.23 -52.26
CA VAL A 19 9.06 85.55 -50.99
C VAL A 19 8.39 84.18 -51.05
N VAL A 20 9.19 83.13 -51.00
CA VAL A 20 8.71 81.74 -50.90
C VAL A 20 8.26 81.48 -49.46
N PHE A 21 7.11 80.83 -49.30
CA PHE A 21 6.60 80.52 -47.97
C PHE A 21 7.27 79.27 -47.37
N GLU A 22 7.86 79.43 -46.20
CA GLU A 22 8.37 78.34 -45.37
C GLU A 22 7.21 77.51 -44.77
N PRO A 23 7.37 76.20 -44.57
CA PRO A 23 6.36 75.38 -43.91
C PRO A 23 6.05 75.85 -42.49
N ALA A 24 4.77 75.85 -42.10
CA ALA A 24 4.42 75.97 -40.69
C ALA A 24 4.56 74.62 -39.99
N THR A 25 4.91 74.60 -38.70
CA THR A 25 5.04 73.37 -37.92
C THR A 25 4.05 73.33 -36.76
N LYS A 26 3.49 72.13 -36.51
CA LYS A 26 2.61 71.83 -35.38
C LYS A 26 2.81 70.38 -34.94
N ASN A 27 3.09 70.14 -33.66
CA ASN A 27 3.33 68.78 -33.15
C ASN A 27 2.12 67.87 -33.42
N GLY A 28 2.36 66.69 -33.98
CA GLY A 28 1.33 65.71 -34.33
C GLY A 28 0.59 65.95 -35.65
N TYR A 29 0.98 66.97 -36.43
CA TYR A 29 0.36 67.31 -37.72
C TYR A 29 1.43 67.44 -38.82
N ALA A 30 1.10 66.98 -40.03
CA ALA A 30 1.87 67.20 -41.24
C ALA A 30 1.43 68.49 -41.94
N PHE A 31 2.38 69.30 -42.40
CA PHE A 31 2.06 70.54 -43.11
C PHE A 31 1.72 70.25 -44.58
N GLY A 32 0.46 70.48 -44.94
CA GLY A 32 -0.09 70.18 -46.27
C GLY A 32 0.11 71.30 -47.30
N GLY A 33 0.69 72.45 -46.91
CA GLY A 33 0.94 73.59 -47.79
C GLY A 33 0.21 74.88 -47.41
N TRP A 34 0.51 75.95 -48.13
CA TRP A 34 -0.17 77.25 -48.00
C TRP A 34 -1.23 77.43 -49.10
N TYR A 35 -2.33 78.08 -48.76
CA TYR A 35 -3.49 78.25 -49.63
C TYR A 35 -4.08 79.66 -49.53
N LEU A 36 -4.73 80.14 -50.59
CA LEU A 36 -5.37 81.46 -50.64
C LEU A 36 -6.75 81.48 -49.98
N ASP A 37 -7.37 80.32 -49.81
CA ASP A 37 -8.70 80.14 -49.25
C ASP A 37 -8.67 79.24 -48.00
N SER A 38 -9.62 79.46 -47.09
CA SER A 38 -9.72 78.68 -45.86
C SER A 38 -10.14 77.22 -46.09
N ALA A 39 -10.69 76.87 -47.26
CA ALA A 39 -11.00 75.49 -47.62
C ALA A 39 -9.79 74.74 -48.17
N CYS A 40 -8.63 75.40 -48.29
CA CYS A 40 -7.36 74.84 -48.76
C CYS A 40 -7.47 74.23 -50.17
N THR A 41 -8.06 74.96 -51.12
CA THR A 41 -8.28 74.49 -52.50
C THR A 41 -7.40 75.18 -53.53
N LEU A 42 -7.00 76.43 -53.28
CA LEU A 42 -6.15 77.25 -54.15
C LEU A 42 -4.76 77.38 -53.54
N ALA A 43 -3.85 76.49 -53.95
CA ALA A 43 -2.49 76.44 -53.42
C ALA A 43 -1.66 77.67 -53.81
N ILE A 44 -0.80 78.11 -52.88
CA ILE A 44 0.17 79.18 -53.09
C ILE A 44 1.48 78.81 -52.42
N SER A 45 2.61 79.08 -53.08
CA SER A 45 3.94 78.77 -52.56
C SER A 45 4.83 80.00 -52.39
N SER A 46 4.43 81.16 -52.92
CA SER A 46 5.20 82.39 -52.86
C SER A 46 4.33 83.64 -53.06
N THR A 47 4.89 84.82 -52.85
CA THR A 47 4.21 86.11 -53.08
C THR A 47 4.22 86.57 -54.54
N ARG A 48 4.85 85.82 -55.46
CA ARG A 48 4.93 86.17 -56.89
C ARG A 48 3.56 86.49 -57.50
N GLY A 49 3.47 87.66 -58.14
CA GLY A 49 2.28 88.08 -58.87
C GLY A 49 1.20 88.78 -58.02
N TYR A 50 1.47 89.03 -56.73
CA TYR A 50 0.59 89.78 -55.85
C TYR A 50 1.22 91.12 -55.46
N ALA A 51 0.45 92.21 -55.55
CA ALA A 51 0.89 93.58 -55.22
C ALA A 51 0.11 94.20 -54.05
N GLU A 52 -0.79 93.43 -53.42
CA GLU A 52 -1.70 93.88 -52.36
C GLU A 52 -1.62 92.99 -51.11
N LYS A 53 -2.39 93.32 -50.07
CA LYS A 53 -2.44 92.55 -48.83
C LYS A 53 -2.87 91.10 -49.12
N LEU A 54 -2.00 90.15 -48.80
CA LEU A 54 -2.23 88.72 -49.01
C LEU A 54 -2.64 88.03 -47.69
N THR A 55 -3.67 87.20 -47.74
CA THR A 55 -4.05 86.31 -46.62
C THR A 55 -3.86 84.87 -47.09
N VAL A 56 -3.06 84.10 -46.35
CA VAL A 56 -2.81 82.69 -46.65
C VAL A 56 -3.18 81.81 -45.46
N TYR A 57 -3.65 80.60 -45.76
CA TYR A 57 -4.10 79.58 -44.83
C TYR A 57 -3.17 78.37 -44.93
N GLY A 58 -2.67 77.90 -43.78
CA GLY A 58 -1.82 76.70 -43.73
C GLY A 58 -2.67 75.45 -43.48
N LYS A 59 -2.59 74.45 -44.37
CA LYS A 59 -3.25 73.16 -44.17
C LYS A 59 -2.42 72.29 -43.22
N MET A 60 -3.06 71.74 -42.20
CA MET A 60 -2.44 70.82 -41.23
C MET A 60 -3.21 69.51 -41.25
N ASP A 61 -2.62 68.48 -41.85
CA ASP A 61 -3.16 67.13 -41.88
C ASP A 61 -2.70 66.36 -40.62
N LEU A 62 -3.48 65.37 -40.14
CA LEU A 62 -3.08 64.55 -39.00
C LEU A 62 -1.84 63.72 -39.34
N GLY A 63 -0.87 63.65 -38.43
CA GLY A 63 0.33 62.84 -38.62
C GLY A 63 0.01 61.34 -38.67
N THR A 64 0.64 60.63 -39.60
CA THR A 64 0.65 59.16 -39.67
C THR A 64 1.97 58.64 -39.12
N TYR A 65 1.90 57.68 -38.21
CA TYR A 65 3.05 57.02 -37.60
C TYR A 65 3.13 55.60 -38.13
N THR A 66 4.33 55.19 -38.52
CA THR A 66 4.72 53.81 -38.79
C THR A 66 4.92 53.07 -37.49
N ILE A 67 4.46 51.82 -37.44
CA ILE A 67 4.57 50.97 -36.25
C ILE A 67 5.53 49.83 -36.55
N ASP A 68 6.54 49.73 -35.71
CA ASP A 68 7.42 48.59 -35.62
C ASP A 68 7.09 47.75 -34.38
N TYR A 69 7.46 46.48 -34.42
CA TYR A 69 7.28 45.54 -33.32
C TYR A 69 8.63 45.04 -32.86
N ASP A 70 8.84 45.01 -31.55
CA ASP A 70 10.09 44.51 -30.98
C ASP A 70 10.32 43.03 -31.30
N GLN A 71 11.54 42.73 -31.73
CA GLN A 71 11.93 41.40 -32.18
C GLN A 71 11.81 40.35 -31.07
N ALA A 72 12.23 40.70 -29.85
CA ALA A 72 12.36 39.75 -28.75
C ALA A 72 11.03 39.50 -28.02
N SER A 73 10.20 40.52 -27.89
CA SER A 73 8.97 40.45 -27.09
C SER A 73 7.70 40.21 -27.91
N ILE A 74 7.68 40.54 -29.21
CA ILE A 74 6.51 40.38 -30.07
C ILE A 74 6.80 39.45 -31.25
N LEU A 75 7.79 39.79 -32.10
CA LEU A 75 8.00 39.06 -33.36
C LEU A 75 8.45 37.61 -33.16
N ALA A 76 9.06 37.29 -32.02
CA ALA A 76 9.40 35.92 -31.63
C ALA A 76 8.17 35.02 -31.35
N TYR A 77 6.99 35.60 -31.17
CA TYR A 77 5.78 34.92 -30.68
C TYR A 77 4.55 35.13 -31.57
N VAL A 78 4.77 35.48 -32.84
CA VAL A 78 3.72 35.65 -33.85
C VAL A 78 4.20 35.06 -35.16
N ASP A 79 3.36 34.29 -35.83
CA ASP A 79 3.69 33.75 -37.15
C ASP A 79 3.56 34.82 -38.24
N ALA A 80 4.14 34.56 -39.41
CA ALA A 80 4.19 35.51 -40.52
C ALA A 80 2.81 35.87 -41.10
N GLU A 81 1.85 34.95 -41.06
CA GLU A 81 0.49 35.17 -41.58
C GLU A 81 -0.29 36.08 -40.64
N THR A 82 -0.20 35.82 -39.33
CA THR A 82 -0.79 36.66 -38.29
C THR A 82 -0.15 38.05 -38.28
N LEU A 83 1.19 38.15 -38.41
CA LEU A 83 1.93 39.41 -38.49
C LEU A 83 1.48 40.27 -39.67
N ALA A 84 1.21 39.68 -40.83
CA ALA A 84 0.71 40.41 -42.01
C ALA A 84 -0.66 41.07 -41.80
N THR A 85 -1.41 40.65 -40.78
CA THR A 85 -2.71 41.23 -40.41
C THR A 85 -2.63 42.22 -39.25
N MET A 86 -1.44 42.48 -38.72
CA MET A 86 -1.21 43.46 -37.65
C MET A 86 -1.06 44.87 -38.23
N PRO A 87 -1.49 45.92 -37.52
CA PRO A 87 -1.47 47.29 -38.04
C PRO A 87 -0.05 47.85 -38.16
N THR A 88 0.36 48.22 -39.38
CA THR A 88 1.70 48.79 -39.67
C THR A 88 1.77 50.31 -39.56
N SER A 89 0.62 50.97 -39.37
CA SER A 89 0.57 52.42 -39.17
C SER A 89 -0.61 52.83 -38.28
N TYR A 90 -0.50 54.02 -37.68
CA TYR A 90 -1.53 54.65 -36.85
C TYR A 90 -1.67 56.13 -37.21
N VAL A 91 -2.91 56.58 -37.44
CA VAL A 91 -3.23 58.00 -37.69
C VAL A 91 -3.72 58.63 -36.40
N LEU A 92 -3.06 59.70 -36.00
CA LEU A 92 -3.29 60.33 -34.70
C LEU A 92 -4.68 61.00 -34.68
N GLY A 93 -5.56 60.59 -33.76
CA GLY A 93 -6.90 61.18 -33.61
C GLY A 93 -7.99 60.65 -34.57
N ASP A 94 -7.74 59.56 -35.29
CA ASP A 94 -8.79 58.88 -36.06
C ASP A 94 -9.90 58.34 -35.13
N THR A 95 -11.12 58.81 -35.33
CA THR A 95 -12.30 58.36 -34.57
C THR A 95 -12.87 57.02 -35.08
N ASN A 96 -12.45 56.53 -36.26
CA ASN A 96 -12.86 55.24 -36.82
C ASN A 96 -11.99 54.06 -36.36
N THR A 97 -10.88 54.32 -35.69
CA THR A 97 -10.08 53.32 -34.99
C THR A 97 -9.89 53.76 -33.54
N THR A 98 -10.95 53.61 -32.75
CA THR A 98 -10.86 53.82 -31.30
C THR A 98 -9.65 53.06 -30.76
N SER A 99 -8.82 53.72 -29.94
CA SER A 99 -7.57 53.17 -29.38
C SER A 99 -7.71 51.76 -28.78
N THR A 100 -8.94 51.37 -28.40
CA THR A 100 -9.32 50.04 -27.95
C THR A 100 -9.26 48.97 -29.05
N THR A 101 -9.73 49.26 -30.27
CA THR A 101 -9.77 48.31 -31.39
C THR A 101 -8.38 48.06 -31.96
N PHE A 102 -7.57 49.13 -32.05
CA PHE A 102 -6.16 49.02 -32.42
C PHE A 102 -5.40 48.11 -31.43
N LYS A 103 -5.59 48.33 -30.12
CA LYS A 103 -5.01 47.50 -29.08
C LYS A 103 -5.48 46.04 -29.15
N SER A 104 -6.78 45.80 -29.30
CA SER A 104 -7.31 44.43 -29.39
C SER A 104 -6.86 43.67 -30.63
N ASN A 105 -6.67 44.37 -31.77
CA ASN A 105 -6.16 43.78 -33.01
C ASN A 105 -4.72 43.28 -32.90
N ILE A 106 -3.96 43.77 -31.93
CA ILE A 106 -2.59 43.31 -31.64
C ILE A 106 -2.64 42.28 -30.50
N VAL A 107 -3.26 42.63 -29.37
CA VAL A 107 -3.30 41.81 -28.14
C VAL A 107 -3.88 40.42 -28.38
N ASN A 108 -4.92 40.30 -29.22
CA ASN A 108 -5.57 39.00 -29.48
C ASN A 108 -4.80 38.13 -30.48
N LYS A 109 -3.74 38.67 -31.11
CA LYS A 109 -2.98 38.02 -32.18
C LYS A 109 -1.59 37.55 -31.75
N ILE A 110 -1.18 37.86 -30.52
CA ILE A 110 0.13 37.48 -29.99
C ILE A 110 -0.05 36.57 -28.79
N THR A 111 0.64 35.43 -28.80
CA THR A 111 0.58 34.44 -27.72
C THR A 111 1.96 33.91 -27.43
N ARG A 112 2.35 33.93 -26.15
CA ARG A 112 3.59 33.32 -25.68
C ARG A 112 3.23 32.15 -24.76
N PRO A 113 3.51 30.90 -25.16
CA PRO A 113 3.21 29.73 -24.32
C PRO A 113 3.77 29.89 -22.91
N GLY A 114 2.95 29.65 -21.88
CA GLY A 114 3.33 29.80 -20.47
C GLY A 114 3.29 31.22 -19.90
N TYR A 115 3.05 32.24 -20.72
CA TYR A 115 3.00 33.63 -20.28
C TYR A 115 1.67 34.27 -20.66
N TYR A 116 1.21 35.21 -19.84
CA TYR A 116 0.09 36.06 -20.20
C TYR A 116 0.58 37.46 -20.54
N LEU A 117 -0.07 38.08 -21.53
CA LEU A 117 0.26 39.44 -21.94
C LEU A 117 -0.33 40.43 -20.95
N LYS A 118 0.51 41.17 -20.24
CA LYS A 118 0.04 42.28 -19.39
C LYS A 118 -0.38 43.49 -20.22
N GLY A 119 0.37 43.77 -21.29
CA GLY A 119 0.05 44.87 -22.19
C GLY A 119 1.18 45.21 -23.14
N LEU A 120 0.93 46.23 -23.96
CA LEU A 120 1.87 46.81 -24.91
C LEU A 120 2.44 48.11 -24.35
N TYR A 121 3.68 48.42 -24.72
CA TYR A 121 4.48 49.53 -24.19
C TYR A 121 5.33 50.15 -25.31
N LEU A 122 5.76 51.40 -25.11
CA LEU A 122 6.58 52.15 -26.08
C LEU A 122 8.08 52.12 -25.75
N GLU A 123 8.45 51.46 -24.66
CA GLU A 123 9.83 51.38 -24.18
C GLU A 123 10.11 49.96 -23.70
N SER A 124 11.38 49.55 -23.77
CA SER A 124 11.83 48.21 -23.40
C SER A 124 11.79 47.90 -21.89
N ALA A 125 11.66 48.93 -21.02
CA ALA A 125 11.57 48.79 -19.56
C ALA A 125 10.58 49.80 -18.93
N PRO A 126 9.26 49.54 -18.97
CA PRO A 126 8.27 50.59 -18.82
C PRO A 126 7.89 50.92 -17.37
N THR A 127 7.73 52.22 -17.07
CA THR A 127 7.08 52.73 -15.84
C THR A 127 5.56 52.90 -15.96
N SER A 128 4.99 52.87 -17.18
CA SER A 128 3.57 53.12 -17.43
C SER A 128 3.04 52.42 -18.69
N MET A 129 1.88 51.79 -18.60
CA MET A 129 1.23 51.01 -19.67
C MET A 129 0.69 51.88 -20.80
N LEU A 130 0.78 51.42 -22.06
CA LEU A 130 0.12 52.06 -23.18
C LEU A 130 -1.40 51.92 -23.05
N THR A 131 -2.04 53.02 -22.66
CA THR A 131 -3.49 53.15 -22.57
C THR A 131 -4.09 53.74 -23.85
N ALA A 132 -3.36 54.63 -24.53
CA ALA A 132 -3.65 55.12 -25.87
C ALA A 132 -2.41 55.70 -26.59
N LEU A 133 -2.39 55.63 -27.93
CA LEU A 133 -1.49 56.44 -28.77
C LEU A 133 -2.15 57.81 -28.99
N GLY A 134 -1.80 58.81 -28.17
CA GLY A 134 -2.36 60.16 -28.25
C GLY A 134 -1.25 61.22 -28.36
N ALA A 135 -1.62 62.44 -28.78
CA ALA A 135 -0.66 63.54 -28.96
C ALA A 135 0.17 63.86 -27.69
N SER A 136 -0.37 63.54 -26.50
CA SER A 136 0.29 63.74 -25.22
C SER A 136 1.26 62.61 -24.81
N THR A 137 1.16 61.41 -25.41
CA THR A 137 2.06 60.27 -25.09
C THR A 137 3.29 60.19 -25.99
N VAL A 138 3.24 60.81 -27.18
CA VAL A 138 4.37 60.90 -28.14
C VAL A 138 5.14 62.23 -28.00
N SER A 139 4.73 63.09 -27.07
CA SER A 139 5.22 64.45 -26.90
C SER A 139 6.40 64.53 -25.93
N ALA A 140 7.63 64.55 -26.45
CA ALA A 140 8.70 65.33 -25.81
C ALA A 140 9.78 65.88 -26.74
N THR A 141 10.13 65.26 -27.88
CA THR A 141 11.33 65.74 -28.63
C THR A 141 11.39 65.53 -30.16
N ALA A 142 10.42 64.91 -30.84
CA ALA A 142 10.56 64.63 -32.28
C ALA A 142 9.68 65.54 -33.18
N PRO A 143 10.20 66.09 -34.29
CA PRO A 143 9.38 66.65 -35.38
C PRO A 143 8.49 65.57 -36.00
N ALA A 144 7.46 65.98 -36.74
CA ALA A 144 6.41 65.12 -37.32
C ALA A 144 6.88 63.76 -37.89
N CYS A 145 6.11 62.71 -37.58
CA CYS A 145 6.14 61.37 -38.22
C CYS A 145 7.44 60.56 -38.04
N GLN A 146 7.75 60.10 -36.82
CA GLN A 146 8.83 59.14 -36.56
C GLN A 146 8.27 57.74 -36.22
N ASP A 147 9.01 56.68 -36.55
CA ASP A 147 8.66 55.29 -36.29
C ASP A 147 8.44 55.02 -34.80
N VAL A 148 7.42 54.23 -34.46
CA VAL A 148 7.10 53.83 -33.09
C VAL A 148 7.27 52.33 -32.93
N THR A 149 8.17 51.90 -32.04
CA THR A 149 8.34 50.47 -31.71
C THR A 149 7.49 50.07 -30.51
N LEU A 150 6.67 49.02 -30.66
CA LEU A 150 5.88 48.43 -29.60
C LEU A 150 6.61 47.25 -28.96
N TYR A 151 6.57 47.20 -27.63
CA TYR A 151 7.10 46.12 -26.78
C TYR A 151 5.96 45.42 -26.05
N ALA A 152 6.01 44.10 -25.93
CA ALA A 152 5.06 43.32 -25.13
C ALA A 152 5.67 42.96 -23.76
N LEU A 153 4.93 43.25 -22.69
CA LEU A 153 5.31 42.83 -21.34
C LEU A 153 4.56 41.56 -20.96
N TRP A 154 5.32 40.48 -20.79
CA TRP A 154 4.83 39.15 -20.47
C TRP A 154 5.08 38.82 -19.00
N TYR A 155 4.08 38.23 -18.35
CA TYR A 155 4.22 37.69 -16.99
C TYR A 155 4.05 36.18 -17.02
N PRO A 156 4.89 35.44 -16.27
CA PRO A 156 4.78 33.99 -16.22
C PRO A 156 3.47 33.58 -15.58
N ILE A 157 2.79 32.61 -16.19
CA ILE A 157 1.66 31.94 -15.57
C ILE A 157 2.23 30.96 -14.54
N THR A 158 1.65 30.96 -13.35
CA THR A 158 1.96 29.97 -12.32
C THR A 158 0.91 28.86 -12.37
N PHE A 159 1.38 27.63 -12.49
CA PHE A 159 0.54 26.45 -12.55
C PHE A 159 0.60 25.71 -11.21
N THR A 160 -0.55 25.30 -10.72
CA THR A 160 -0.62 24.29 -9.66
C THR A 160 -0.89 22.95 -10.32
N VAL A 161 0.10 22.06 -10.32
CA VAL A 161 -0.04 20.68 -10.76
C VAL A 161 -0.54 19.87 -9.56
N THR A 162 -1.69 19.24 -9.73
CA THR A 162 -2.26 18.30 -8.77
C THR A 162 -2.04 16.89 -9.29
N TYR A 163 -1.33 16.08 -8.51
CA TYR A 163 -1.13 14.67 -8.77
C TYR A 163 -2.25 13.87 -8.11
N LYS A 164 -2.86 12.97 -8.87
CA LYS A 164 -3.86 12.03 -8.39
C LYS A 164 -3.51 10.62 -8.80
N TYR A 165 -3.66 9.69 -7.88
CA TYR A 165 -3.40 8.29 -8.17
C TYR A 165 -4.68 7.59 -8.66
N ARG A 166 -4.57 6.82 -9.74
CA ARG A 166 -5.63 5.92 -10.22
C ARG A 166 -5.11 4.49 -10.41
N LYS A 167 -5.93 3.52 -9.99
CA LYS A 167 -5.68 2.08 -10.19
C LYS A 167 -6.60 1.56 -11.29
N LEU A 168 -6.07 0.72 -12.19
CA LEU A 168 -6.91 -0.08 -13.09
C LEU A 168 -7.29 -1.39 -12.38
N GLU A 169 -8.58 -1.63 -12.12
CA GLU A 169 -9.00 -2.82 -11.35
C GLU A 169 -9.16 -4.07 -12.21
N THR A 170 -9.51 -3.93 -13.49
CA THR A 170 -9.62 -5.04 -14.46
C THR A 170 -9.71 -4.45 -15.87
N GLY A 171 -8.60 -4.21 -16.56
CA GLY A 171 -8.56 -3.90 -18.00
C GLY A 171 -9.30 -2.65 -18.53
N THR A 172 -10.22 -2.04 -17.79
CA THR A 172 -11.12 -0.98 -18.29
C THR A 172 -11.66 -0.02 -17.22
N SER A 173 -11.48 -0.26 -15.91
CA SER A 173 -12.06 0.58 -14.84
C SER A 173 -11.00 1.20 -13.94
N LEU A 174 -10.98 2.53 -13.87
CA LEU A 174 -10.07 3.30 -13.00
C LEU A 174 -10.74 3.68 -11.67
N SER A 175 -10.12 3.34 -10.53
CA SER A 175 -10.53 3.80 -9.18
C SER A 175 -9.53 4.82 -8.62
N THR A 176 -10.00 5.81 -7.86
CA THR A 176 -9.14 6.88 -7.30
C THR A 176 -8.52 6.42 -5.98
N LEU A 177 -7.20 6.54 -5.86
CA LEU A 177 -6.46 6.29 -4.62
C LEU A 177 -6.34 7.62 -3.85
N SER A 178 -6.56 7.57 -2.52
CA SER A 178 -6.70 8.77 -1.68
C SER A 178 -5.36 9.39 -1.30
N ALA A 179 -4.68 10.03 -2.25
CA ALA A 179 -3.61 10.98 -1.96
C ALA A 179 -3.57 12.02 -3.08
N ASN A 180 -3.58 13.30 -2.70
CA ASN A 180 -3.36 14.41 -3.61
C ASN A 180 -2.05 15.09 -3.20
N ASP A 181 -1.05 15.03 -4.06
CA ASP A 181 0.15 15.85 -3.91
C ASP A 181 0.05 17.08 -4.82
N TYR A 182 0.48 18.22 -4.31
CA TYR A 182 0.47 19.48 -5.03
C TYR A 182 1.91 19.93 -5.28
N LYS A 183 2.22 20.25 -6.53
CA LYS A 183 3.48 20.92 -6.88
C LYS A 183 3.19 22.14 -7.74
N THR A 184 3.69 23.29 -7.29
CA THR A 184 3.61 24.53 -8.05
C THR A 184 4.73 24.56 -9.06
N VAL A 185 4.40 24.83 -10.32
CA VAL A 185 5.32 24.90 -11.46
C VAL A 185 5.07 26.22 -12.17
N THR A 186 6.13 26.92 -12.53
CA THR A 186 6.10 28.18 -13.26
C THR A 186 6.48 27.98 -14.72
N ALA A 187 6.16 28.93 -15.59
CA ALA A 187 6.61 28.90 -16.98
C ALA A 187 8.13 28.76 -17.13
N SER A 188 8.90 29.40 -16.25
CA SER A 188 10.36 29.28 -16.20
C SER A 188 10.86 27.87 -15.89
N ASP A 189 10.09 27.05 -15.17
CA ASP A 189 10.45 25.65 -14.89
C ASP A 189 10.31 24.77 -16.14
N LEU A 190 9.44 25.18 -17.09
CA LEU A 190 9.13 24.45 -18.32
C LEU A 190 10.02 24.83 -19.52
N ASP A 191 10.69 25.99 -19.45
CA ASP A 191 11.57 26.52 -20.50
C ASP A 191 12.99 25.95 -20.45
N SER A 192 13.29 25.05 -19.50
CA SER A 192 14.57 24.32 -19.50
C SER A 192 14.64 23.33 -20.66
N VAL A 193 15.86 23.07 -21.17
CA VAL A 193 16.09 22.15 -22.31
C VAL A 193 15.52 20.75 -22.04
N ASP A 194 15.50 20.35 -20.77
CA ASP A 194 15.04 19.03 -20.31
C ASP A 194 13.55 19.01 -19.95
N GLY A 195 12.90 20.17 -19.81
CA GLY A 195 11.53 20.30 -19.33
C GLY A 195 11.36 19.93 -17.86
N PHE A 196 10.11 19.80 -17.42
CA PHE A 196 9.79 19.40 -16.05
C PHE A 196 9.47 17.90 -15.98
N ALA A 197 10.38 17.15 -15.37
CA ALA A 197 10.17 15.73 -15.09
C ALA A 197 9.14 15.53 -13.98
N LEU A 198 8.16 14.67 -14.25
CA LEU A 198 7.16 14.27 -13.26
C LEU A 198 7.74 13.17 -12.36
N PRO A 199 7.41 13.16 -11.06
CA PRO A 199 7.97 12.18 -10.13
C PRO A 199 7.46 10.77 -10.44
N ASP A 200 8.26 9.74 -10.13
CA ASP A 200 7.78 8.36 -10.18
C ASP A 200 6.85 8.11 -8.97
N PRO A 201 5.57 7.74 -9.20
CA PRO A 201 4.64 7.38 -8.13
C PRO A 201 5.17 6.30 -7.19
N LEU A 202 5.95 5.35 -7.71
CA LEU A 202 6.48 4.22 -6.93
C LEU A 202 7.53 4.68 -5.90
N GLU A 203 8.18 5.82 -6.13
CA GLU A 203 9.07 6.44 -5.14
C GLU A 203 8.31 7.25 -4.07
N LEU A 204 7.09 7.67 -4.39
CA LEU A 204 6.25 8.52 -3.53
C LEU A 204 5.39 7.71 -2.54
N ASP A 205 5.00 6.49 -2.88
CA ASP A 205 4.12 5.67 -2.02
C ASP A 205 4.50 4.17 -2.01
N ALA A 206 5.00 3.71 -0.85
CA ALA A 206 5.34 2.31 -0.60
C ALA A 206 4.13 1.35 -0.70
N ASN A 207 2.89 1.86 -0.61
CA ASN A 207 1.67 1.08 -0.75
C ASN A 207 1.35 0.70 -2.20
N LEU A 208 2.17 1.13 -3.17
CA LEU A 208 2.05 0.76 -4.59
C LEU A 208 2.78 -0.53 -4.96
N SER A 209 3.26 -1.29 -3.97
CA SER A 209 3.86 -2.61 -4.14
C SER A 209 2.98 -3.53 -5.02
N GLY A 210 3.61 -4.28 -5.93
CA GLY A 210 2.91 -5.15 -6.88
C GLY A 210 2.19 -4.44 -8.02
N ARG A 211 2.64 -3.23 -8.37
CA ARG A 211 2.12 -2.47 -9.52
C ARG A 211 3.22 -2.01 -10.46
N THR A 212 2.90 -1.95 -11.75
CA THR A 212 3.74 -1.33 -12.77
C THR A 212 3.21 0.05 -13.10
N TYR A 213 4.07 1.06 -12.95
CA TYR A 213 3.80 2.42 -13.36
C TYR A 213 3.93 2.58 -14.89
N LYS A 214 2.93 3.17 -15.54
CA LYS A 214 2.87 3.33 -17.00
C LYS A 214 2.95 4.78 -17.50
N GLY A 215 2.95 5.76 -16.59
CA GLY A 215 3.00 7.19 -16.93
C GLY A 215 1.95 8.03 -16.22
N TRP A 216 2.11 9.35 -16.33
CA TRP A 216 1.15 10.38 -15.94
C TRP A 216 0.31 10.81 -17.14
N TYR A 217 -0.98 11.01 -16.91
CA TYR A 217 -1.94 11.35 -17.96
C TYR A 217 -2.90 12.44 -17.51
N PRO A 218 -3.29 13.40 -18.37
CA PRO A 218 -4.20 14.47 -17.98
C PRO A 218 -5.63 13.96 -17.80
N ALA A 219 -6.43 14.67 -17.01
CA ALA A 219 -7.82 14.33 -16.73
C ALA A 219 -8.71 14.19 -17.98
N ASP A 220 -8.41 14.95 -19.04
CA ASP A 220 -9.30 15.17 -20.19
C ASP A 220 -8.87 14.42 -21.47
N VAL A 221 -7.83 13.58 -21.40
CA VAL A 221 -7.32 12.84 -22.57
C VAL A 221 -7.99 11.47 -22.65
N ALA A 222 -8.60 11.17 -23.80
CA ALA A 222 -9.21 9.86 -24.09
C ALA A 222 -8.16 8.73 -24.07
N GLU A 223 -8.57 7.52 -23.67
CA GLU A 223 -7.72 6.32 -23.48
C GLU A 223 -6.80 5.97 -24.67
N ASN A 224 -7.12 6.48 -25.87
CA ASN A 224 -6.44 6.15 -27.12
C ASN A 224 -5.09 6.89 -27.34
N TYR A 225 -4.75 7.87 -26.49
CA TYR A 225 -3.47 8.60 -26.57
C TYR A 225 -2.42 8.12 -25.55
N LEU A 226 -2.70 7.04 -24.82
CA LEU A 226 -1.86 6.54 -23.73
C LEU A 226 -0.78 5.57 -24.25
N ALA A 227 0.20 6.08 -25.00
CA ALA A 227 1.44 5.34 -25.20
C ALA A 227 2.15 5.15 -23.85
N ASP A 228 2.81 4.01 -23.65
CA ASP A 228 3.60 3.75 -22.45
C ASP A 228 4.75 4.79 -22.38
N GLY A 229 4.83 5.55 -21.28
CA GLY A 229 5.89 6.54 -21.12
C GLY A 229 5.61 7.61 -20.08
N MET A 230 6.68 8.12 -19.46
CA MET A 230 6.60 9.26 -18.55
C MET A 230 6.32 10.53 -19.35
N LEU A 231 5.24 11.24 -19.03
CA LEU A 231 4.98 12.55 -19.58
C LEU A 231 6.04 13.53 -19.04
N VAL A 232 6.78 14.19 -19.93
CA VAL A 232 7.64 15.33 -19.59
C VAL A 232 6.88 16.58 -19.99
N LEU A 233 6.65 17.49 -19.06
CA LEU A 233 5.96 18.74 -19.37
C LEU A 233 6.97 19.75 -19.93
N ARG A 234 6.74 20.22 -21.15
CA ARG A 234 7.52 21.31 -21.78
C ARG A 234 6.62 22.51 -22.06
N SER A 235 7.21 23.69 -22.25
CA SER A 235 6.44 24.89 -22.61
C SER A 235 5.69 24.72 -23.94
N SER A 236 6.22 23.93 -24.88
CA SER A 236 5.55 23.56 -26.14
C SER A 236 4.32 22.66 -25.98
N ASP A 237 4.16 21.99 -24.84
CA ASP A 237 2.99 21.13 -24.59
C ASP A 237 1.81 21.92 -24.00
N LEU A 238 2.04 23.17 -23.55
CA LEU A 238 1.02 24.01 -22.94
C LEU A 238 -0.19 24.27 -23.85
N ASP A 239 0.03 24.37 -25.15
CA ASP A 239 -1.05 24.62 -26.13
C ASP A 239 -2.00 23.41 -26.28
N LYS A 240 -1.59 22.23 -25.79
CA LYS A 240 -2.41 20.99 -25.80
C LYS A 240 -3.33 20.86 -24.60
N PHE A 241 -3.23 21.78 -23.62
CA PHE A 241 -4.02 21.73 -22.39
C PHE A 241 -4.98 22.93 -22.34
N THR A 242 -6.23 22.66 -21.97
CA THR A 242 -7.22 23.70 -21.69
C THR A 242 -7.02 24.25 -20.27
N PHE A 243 -6.36 25.39 -20.16
CA PHE A 243 -6.20 26.09 -18.88
C PHE A 243 -7.33 27.10 -18.66
N THR A 244 -8.02 27.00 -17.53
CA THR A 244 -8.89 28.09 -17.07
C THR A 244 -8.09 28.98 -16.13
N VAL A 245 -7.82 30.23 -16.54
CA VAL A 245 -7.20 31.23 -15.67
C VAL A 245 -8.21 31.61 -14.58
N ARG A 246 -7.89 31.31 -13.31
CA ARG A 246 -8.87 31.43 -12.21
C ARG A 246 -8.84 32.78 -11.49
N ALA A 247 -7.73 33.50 -11.53
CA ALA A 247 -7.61 34.86 -10.99
C ALA A 247 -6.31 35.52 -11.47
N VAL A 248 -6.32 36.84 -11.60
CA VAL A 248 -5.12 37.69 -11.64
C VAL A 248 -5.04 38.36 -10.27
N ASP A 249 -4.05 38.00 -9.46
CA ASP A 249 -3.87 38.58 -8.13
C ASP A 249 -3.23 39.98 -8.17
N ALA A 250 -3.17 40.65 -7.02
CA ALA A 250 -2.54 41.98 -6.89
C ALA A 250 -1.01 41.95 -7.16
N SER A 251 -0.37 40.79 -7.15
CA SER A 251 1.02 40.56 -7.55
C SER A 251 1.20 40.37 -9.06
N GLN A 252 0.11 40.39 -9.85
CA GLN A 252 0.14 40.22 -11.30
C GLN A 252 0.66 38.83 -11.71
N THR A 253 0.19 37.80 -11.01
CA THR A 253 0.38 36.40 -11.37
C THR A 253 -0.96 35.79 -11.74
N ALA A 254 -1.03 35.19 -12.93
CA ALA A 254 -2.17 34.40 -13.37
C ALA A 254 -1.98 32.95 -12.91
N THR A 255 -3.00 32.36 -12.27
CA THR A 255 -2.94 30.97 -11.81
C THR A 255 -3.82 30.05 -12.65
N ALA A 256 -3.26 28.91 -13.07
CA ALA A 256 -3.98 27.81 -13.73
C ALA A 256 -3.76 26.49 -12.98
N ALA A 257 -4.68 25.53 -13.14
CA ALA A 257 -4.60 24.23 -12.48
C ALA A 257 -4.57 23.09 -13.51
N LEU A 258 -3.64 22.14 -13.34
CA LEU A 258 -3.53 20.92 -14.14
C LEU A 258 -3.67 19.72 -13.21
N THR A 259 -4.56 18.78 -13.53
CA THR A 259 -4.67 17.51 -12.78
C THR A 259 -4.13 16.38 -13.63
N LEU A 260 -3.14 15.66 -13.10
CA LEU A 260 -2.54 14.49 -13.72
C LEU A 260 -2.89 13.24 -12.93
N TYR A 261 -3.21 12.16 -13.64
CA TYR A 261 -3.50 10.84 -13.11
C TYR A 261 -2.42 9.85 -13.48
N THR A 262 -2.03 9.00 -12.54
CA THR A 262 -1.16 7.85 -12.84
C THR A 262 -1.96 6.72 -13.49
N ARG A 263 -1.33 5.94 -14.38
CA ARG A 263 -1.82 4.60 -14.74
C ARG A 263 -0.96 3.54 -14.05
N LEU A 264 -1.57 2.81 -13.13
CA LEU A 264 -0.94 1.70 -12.40
C LEU A 264 -1.62 0.38 -12.77
N LEU A 265 -0.85 -0.59 -13.25
CA LEU A 265 -1.32 -1.94 -13.58
C LEU A 265 -0.91 -2.91 -12.49
N ALA A 266 -1.78 -3.85 -12.12
CA ALA A 266 -1.38 -4.94 -11.22
C ALA A 266 -0.36 -5.86 -11.91
N ILE A 267 0.61 -6.38 -11.14
CA ILE A 267 1.55 -7.39 -11.60
C ILE A 267 0.95 -8.76 -11.30
N ASP A 268 0.85 -9.60 -12.34
CA ASP A 268 0.58 -11.03 -12.19
C ASP A 268 1.91 -11.75 -11.93
N TYR A 269 2.06 -12.28 -10.73
CA TYR A 269 3.20 -13.12 -10.34
C TYR A 269 2.90 -14.58 -10.62
N ASN A 270 3.89 -15.32 -11.10
CA ASN A 270 3.74 -16.74 -11.41
C ASN A 270 3.77 -17.60 -10.15
N ILE A 271 3.02 -18.71 -10.20
CA ILE A 271 3.03 -19.77 -9.19
C ILE A 271 3.53 -21.06 -9.87
N THR A 272 4.61 -21.62 -9.34
CA THR A 272 5.11 -22.93 -9.72
C THR A 272 4.80 -23.91 -8.59
N TYR A 273 4.12 -25.01 -8.88
CA TYR A 273 3.86 -26.06 -7.89
C TYR A 273 4.79 -27.26 -8.11
N HIS A 274 5.59 -27.59 -7.11
CA HIS A 274 6.50 -28.73 -7.11
C HIS A 274 5.84 -29.92 -6.42
N ILE A 275 5.05 -30.67 -7.18
CA ILE A 275 4.22 -31.76 -6.66
C ILE A 275 5.00 -33.08 -6.70
N PRO A 276 5.19 -33.77 -5.55
CA PRO A 276 5.88 -35.05 -5.53
C PRO A 276 5.08 -36.14 -6.26
N GLU A 277 5.76 -37.19 -6.72
CA GLU A 277 5.13 -38.31 -7.41
C GLU A 277 4.01 -38.95 -6.56
N GLY A 278 2.85 -39.17 -7.17
CA GLY A 278 1.68 -39.75 -6.50
C GLY A 278 0.83 -38.76 -5.69
N ALA A 279 1.28 -37.51 -5.51
CA ALA A 279 0.47 -36.46 -4.88
C ALA A 279 -0.48 -35.78 -5.88
N VAL A 280 -1.59 -35.26 -5.37
CA VAL A 280 -2.59 -34.50 -6.14
C VAL A 280 -2.66 -33.07 -5.59
N ASN A 281 -2.50 -32.10 -6.48
CA ASN A 281 -2.66 -30.68 -6.18
C ASN A 281 -4.07 -30.21 -6.59
N PRO A 282 -4.91 -29.72 -5.65
CA PRO A 282 -6.22 -29.16 -6.00
C PRO A 282 -6.16 -27.70 -6.50
N ASN A 283 -5.02 -27.01 -6.34
CA ASN A 283 -4.88 -25.61 -6.73
C ASN A 283 -4.69 -25.49 -8.24
N THR A 284 -5.53 -24.67 -8.90
CA THR A 284 -5.52 -24.48 -10.36
C THR A 284 -4.95 -23.13 -10.81
N LYS A 285 -4.81 -22.17 -9.90
CA LYS A 285 -4.25 -20.85 -10.20
C LYS A 285 -2.76 -20.97 -10.50
N THR A 286 -2.33 -20.45 -11.65
CA THR A 286 -0.91 -20.35 -12.04
C THR A 286 -0.34 -18.95 -11.83
N THR A 287 -1.18 -17.98 -11.45
CA THR A 287 -0.76 -16.61 -11.14
C THR A 287 -1.52 -16.04 -9.95
N TYR A 288 -0.95 -15.01 -9.32
CA TYR A 288 -1.59 -14.23 -8.27
C TYR A 288 -1.18 -12.75 -8.31
N GLN A 289 -1.96 -11.91 -7.64
CA GLN A 289 -1.68 -10.47 -7.49
C GLN A 289 -1.54 -10.10 -6.00
N TYR A 290 -0.61 -9.19 -5.70
CA TYR A 290 -0.42 -8.62 -4.38
C TYR A 290 -1.69 -7.91 -3.86
N ALA A 291 -1.92 -7.98 -2.56
CA ALA A 291 -3.03 -7.40 -1.82
C ALA A 291 -4.42 -7.77 -2.38
N THR A 292 -4.55 -8.97 -2.95
CA THR A 292 -5.82 -9.50 -3.49
C THR A 292 -6.36 -10.60 -2.60
N THR A 293 -7.64 -10.50 -2.23
CA THR A 293 -8.32 -11.56 -1.48
C THR A 293 -8.58 -12.78 -2.36
N GLY A 294 -8.44 -13.98 -1.80
CA GLY A 294 -8.68 -15.23 -2.52
C GLY A 294 -7.44 -15.90 -3.10
N ASN A 295 -6.23 -15.51 -2.68
CA ASN A 295 -4.99 -16.26 -2.94
C ASN A 295 -4.72 -17.28 -1.82
N THR A 296 -5.77 -17.96 -1.36
CA THR A 296 -5.69 -19.03 -0.35
C THR A 296 -5.31 -20.35 -0.99
N LEU A 297 -4.39 -21.08 -0.38
CA LEU A 297 -3.94 -22.38 -0.86
C LEU A 297 -4.79 -23.51 -0.26
N GLN A 298 -5.21 -24.44 -1.12
CA GLN A 298 -5.92 -25.65 -0.72
C GLN A 298 -4.90 -26.77 -0.43
N ALA A 299 -5.25 -27.65 0.51
CA ALA A 299 -4.38 -28.76 0.91
C ALA A 299 -4.20 -29.78 -0.23
N ALA A 300 -2.96 -30.11 -0.56
CA ALA A 300 -2.65 -31.22 -1.46
C ALA A 300 -2.94 -32.57 -0.77
N THR A 301 -3.06 -33.64 -1.55
CA THR A 301 -3.28 -35.00 -1.02
C THR A 301 -2.19 -35.95 -1.49
N LEU A 302 -1.79 -36.87 -0.62
CA LEU A 302 -0.81 -37.93 -0.92
C LEU A 302 -1.18 -39.16 -0.08
N ASP A 303 -1.36 -40.31 -0.72
CA ASP A 303 -1.82 -41.52 -0.04
C ASP A 303 -0.80 -42.00 1.00
N GLY A 304 -1.26 -42.36 2.20
CA GLY A 304 -0.40 -42.69 3.33
C GLY A 304 0.27 -41.50 4.03
N TYR A 305 -0.08 -40.26 3.68
CA TYR A 305 0.45 -39.05 4.33
C TYR A 305 -0.67 -38.09 4.75
N THR A 306 -0.37 -37.21 5.70
CA THR A 306 -1.22 -36.08 6.09
C THR A 306 -0.57 -34.78 5.61
N PHE A 307 -1.33 -33.95 4.91
CA PHE A 307 -0.87 -32.62 4.52
C PHE A 307 -0.73 -31.71 5.74
N VAL A 308 0.40 -31.02 5.85
CA VAL A 308 0.68 -30.07 6.92
C VAL A 308 0.49 -28.64 6.43
N THR A 309 1.27 -28.22 5.43
CA THR A 309 1.23 -26.86 4.86
C THR A 309 1.89 -26.84 3.47
N TRP A 310 1.76 -25.73 2.75
CA TRP A 310 2.67 -25.41 1.64
C TRP A 310 3.90 -24.68 2.20
N CYS A 311 5.04 -24.83 1.53
CA CYS A 311 6.29 -24.12 1.82
C CYS A 311 6.81 -23.41 0.57
N LEU A 312 7.57 -22.33 0.75
CA LEU A 312 8.17 -21.52 -0.32
C LEU A 312 9.55 -22.04 -0.78
N ASP A 313 10.10 -23.00 -0.05
CA ASP A 313 11.42 -23.57 -0.23
C ASP A 313 11.35 -25.10 -0.32
N GLU A 314 12.33 -25.69 -1.02
CA GLU A 314 12.44 -27.14 -1.19
C GLU A 314 12.79 -27.84 0.15
N GLU A 315 13.47 -27.14 1.06
CA GLU A 315 13.83 -27.61 2.40
C GLU A 315 12.65 -27.60 3.40
N LEU A 316 11.49 -27.12 2.97
CA LEU A 316 10.23 -27.08 3.72
C LEU A 316 10.29 -26.28 5.03
N GLN A 317 11.09 -25.21 5.09
CA GLN A 317 11.32 -24.36 6.26
C GLN A 317 10.48 -23.08 6.29
N GLU A 318 9.92 -22.65 5.15
CA GLU A 318 9.17 -21.39 4.99
C GLU A 318 7.68 -21.67 4.73
N PRO A 319 6.88 -22.00 5.77
CA PRO A 319 5.48 -22.36 5.60
C PRO A 319 4.62 -21.16 5.18
N VAL A 320 3.72 -21.40 4.24
CA VAL A 320 2.78 -20.40 3.69
C VAL A 320 1.36 -20.96 3.57
N ALA A 321 0.38 -20.19 4.05
CA ALA A 321 -1.04 -20.55 3.96
C ALA A 321 -1.78 -19.82 2.81
N ASN A 322 -1.28 -18.65 2.40
CA ASN A 322 -1.87 -17.83 1.35
C ASN A 322 -0.83 -16.84 0.78
N LEU A 323 -1.07 -16.37 -0.43
CA LEU A 323 -0.18 -15.45 -1.17
C LEU A 323 -0.70 -14.00 -1.18
N ASN A 324 -1.66 -13.65 -0.31
CA ASN A 324 -2.39 -12.37 -0.41
C ASN A 324 -1.46 -11.15 -0.29
N ASN A 325 -0.37 -11.24 0.47
CA ASN A 325 0.56 -10.13 0.72
C ASN A 325 1.97 -10.41 0.18
N MET A 326 2.08 -11.31 -0.80
CA MET A 326 3.37 -11.66 -1.40
C MET A 326 3.62 -10.90 -2.69
N THR A 327 4.90 -10.65 -2.97
CA THR A 327 5.38 -10.06 -4.22
C THR A 327 6.45 -10.96 -4.80
N GLY A 328 6.49 -11.06 -6.13
CA GLY A 328 7.44 -11.91 -6.84
C GLY A 328 6.84 -13.26 -7.19
N ASP A 329 7.46 -13.92 -8.17
CA ASP A 329 7.12 -15.29 -8.53
C ASP A 329 7.43 -16.22 -7.35
N VAL A 330 6.62 -17.25 -7.16
CA VAL A 330 6.73 -18.18 -6.03
C VAL A 330 6.80 -19.63 -6.50
N ASP A 331 7.66 -20.40 -5.86
CA ASP A 331 7.71 -21.85 -5.93
C ASP A 331 7.03 -22.43 -4.68
N LEU A 332 6.13 -23.38 -4.86
CA LEU A 332 5.34 -23.97 -3.78
C LEU A 332 5.56 -25.47 -3.69
N TYR A 333 5.97 -25.91 -2.51
CA TYR A 333 6.26 -27.30 -2.18
C TYR A 333 5.28 -27.77 -1.10
N PRO A 334 4.51 -28.85 -1.31
CA PRO A 334 3.61 -29.35 -0.28
C PRO A 334 4.40 -30.14 0.79
N TYR A 335 4.26 -29.75 2.06
CA TYR A 335 4.81 -30.49 3.18
C TYR A 335 3.79 -31.52 3.70
N PHE A 336 4.23 -32.78 3.72
CA PHE A 336 3.47 -33.93 4.17
C PHE A 336 4.16 -34.66 5.31
N GLU A 337 3.38 -35.17 6.26
CA GLU A 337 3.86 -36.09 7.30
C GLU A 337 3.35 -37.51 7.05
N LYS A 338 4.26 -38.48 7.12
CA LYS A 338 3.94 -39.90 6.91
C LYS A 338 2.97 -40.36 7.99
N ASN A 339 1.86 -40.97 7.57
CA ASN A 339 0.93 -41.62 8.49
C ASN A 339 1.55 -42.93 8.98
N ILE A 340 1.67 -43.07 10.29
CA ILE A 340 2.15 -44.27 10.97
C ILE A 340 0.94 -45.08 11.40
N ALA A 341 0.89 -46.36 11.01
CA ALA A 341 -0.17 -47.27 11.43
C ALA A 341 0.01 -47.64 12.91
N VAL A 342 -1.10 -47.72 13.65
CA VAL A 342 -1.11 -48.21 15.03
C VAL A 342 -1.61 -49.65 15.05
N ALA A 343 -0.76 -50.57 15.49
CA ALA A 343 -1.09 -51.97 15.73
C ALA A 343 -1.41 -52.18 17.22
N PHE A 344 -2.43 -52.97 17.52
CA PHE A 344 -2.87 -53.23 18.90
C PHE A 344 -2.61 -54.67 19.32
N GLU A 345 -1.79 -54.86 20.34
CA GLU A 345 -1.61 -56.14 21.04
C GLU A 345 -2.61 -56.22 22.21
N MET A 346 -3.64 -57.03 22.05
CA MET A 346 -4.84 -56.98 22.90
C MET A 346 -4.73 -57.75 24.22
N ASN A 347 -3.64 -58.49 24.45
CA ASN A 347 -3.34 -59.14 25.72
C ASN A 347 -4.52 -60.00 26.27
N GLY A 348 -5.13 -60.80 25.39
CA GLY A 348 -6.27 -61.67 25.73
C GLY A 348 -7.65 -61.00 25.62
N SER A 349 -7.73 -59.69 25.40
CA SER A 349 -8.99 -59.03 25.03
C SER A 349 -9.41 -59.43 23.61
N THR A 350 -10.70 -59.65 23.41
CA THR A 350 -11.31 -59.91 22.09
C THR A 350 -11.92 -58.66 21.46
N THR A 351 -11.72 -57.48 22.07
CA THR A 351 -12.25 -56.22 21.52
C THR A 351 -11.61 -55.92 20.17
N LYS A 352 -12.44 -55.69 19.15
CA LYS A 352 -11.96 -55.24 17.83
C LYS A 352 -11.76 -53.73 17.85
N MET A 353 -10.51 -53.30 17.72
CA MET A 353 -10.16 -51.89 17.62
C MET A 353 -10.37 -51.37 16.20
N ASN A 354 -10.78 -50.11 16.07
CA ASN A 354 -10.78 -49.42 14.80
C ASN A 354 -9.33 -49.16 14.37
N PRO A 355 -9.02 -49.18 13.06
CA PRO A 355 -7.72 -48.72 12.56
C PRO A 355 -7.46 -47.29 13.02
N VAL A 356 -6.24 -47.04 13.48
CA VAL A 356 -5.76 -45.71 13.88
C VAL A 356 -4.48 -45.42 13.11
N THR A 357 -4.39 -44.21 12.56
CA THR A 357 -3.17 -43.63 12.01
C THR A 357 -2.72 -42.45 12.85
N TYR A 358 -1.41 -42.22 12.88
CA TYR A 358 -0.76 -41.22 13.71
C TYR A 358 0.30 -40.46 12.89
N THR A 359 0.45 -39.16 13.13
CA THR A 359 1.56 -38.35 12.63
C THR A 359 2.38 -37.84 13.81
N ALA A 360 3.70 -37.78 13.63
CA ALA A 360 4.64 -37.53 14.74
C ALA A 360 4.50 -36.13 15.37
N ASP A 361 3.87 -35.18 14.67
CA ASP A 361 3.55 -33.84 15.16
C ASP A 361 2.37 -33.79 16.14
N LYS A 362 1.54 -34.83 16.23
CA LYS A 362 0.28 -34.80 16.99
C LYS A 362 0.33 -35.63 18.26
N GLN A 363 -0.58 -35.28 19.15
CA GLN A 363 -0.96 -36.10 20.31
C GLN A 363 -2.35 -36.68 20.04
N ILE A 364 -2.53 -37.98 20.23
CA ILE A 364 -3.81 -38.66 19.95
C ILE A 364 -4.33 -39.36 21.21
N VAL A 365 -5.54 -38.99 21.64
CA VAL A 365 -6.26 -39.69 22.72
C VAL A 365 -7.02 -40.88 22.13
N LEU A 366 -6.72 -42.09 22.62
CA LEU A 366 -7.38 -43.32 22.20
C LEU A 366 -8.70 -43.46 22.96
N SER A 367 -9.81 -43.19 22.28
CA SER A 367 -11.15 -43.21 22.88
C SER A 367 -11.69 -44.63 23.08
N GLN A 368 -11.33 -45.57 22.20
CA GLN A 368 -11.69 -46.98 22.35
C GLN A 368 -10.81 -47.64 23.42
N LYS A 369 -11.45 -48.30 24.37
CA LYS A 369 -10.80 -49.03 25.45
C LYS A 369 -11.09 -50.52 25.27
N PRO A 370 -10.06 -51.37 25.26
CA PRO A 370 -10.27 -52.80 25.17
C PRO A 370 -10.90 -53.33 26.48
N ALA A 371 -11.78 -54.31 26.35
CA ALA A 371 -12.45 -54.94 27.48
C ALA A 371 -11.88 -56.34 27.71
N LEU A 372 -11.53 -56.64 28.96
CA LEU A 372 -11.11 -57.97 29.39
C LEU A 372 -11.95 -58.34 30.62
N SER A 373 -12.62 -59.50 30.58
CA SER A 373 -13.50 -59.93 31.67
C SER A 373 -12.75 -59.94 32.99
N SER A 374 -13.38 -59.45 34.06
CA SER A 374 -12.81 -59.30 35.41
C SER A 374 -11.58 -58.39 35.55
N HIS A 375 -11.23 -57.61 34.53
CA HIS A 375 -10.09 -56.68 34.57
C HIS A 375 -10.50 -55.25 34.21
N THR A 376 -9.78 -54.28 34.76
CA THR A 376 -9.84 -52.88 34.34
C THR A 376 -8.70 -52.57 33.38
N PHE A 377 -9.02 -51.87 32.30
CA PHE A 377 -8.02 -51.35 31.37
C PHE A 377 -7.30 -50.15 31.99
N ALA A 378 -5.98 -50.25 32.13
CA ALA A 378 -5.15 -49.17 32.65
C ALA A 378 -4.62 -48.25 31.55
N GLY A 379 -4.35 -48.77 30.35
CA GLY A 379 -3.73 -47.99 29.29
C GLY A 379 -2.90 -48.84 28.35
N TRP A 380 -2.09 -48.18 27.54
CA TRP A 380 -1.27 -48.76 26.50
C TRP A 380 0.20 -48.68 26.87
N TRP A 381 0.92 -49.76 26.55
CA TRP A 381 2.37 -49.83 26.56
C TRP A 381 2.86 -49.73 25.12
N TYR A 382 3.73 -48.76 24.84
CA TYR A 382 4.42 -48.66 23.55
C TYR A 382 5.57 -49.64 23.53
N VAL A 383 5.47 -50.68 22.68
CA VAL A 383 6.36 -51.84 22.69
C VAL A 383 7.77 -51.45 22.26
N GLU A 384 7.91 -50.75 21.14
CA GLU A 384 9.21 -50.40 20.56
C GLU A 384 9.99 -49.40 21.43
N GLY A 385 9.28 -48.49 22.10
CA GLY A 385 9.88 -47.52 23.03
C GLY A 385 9.97 -47.98 24.48
N ALA A 386 9.53 -49.21 24.78
CA ALA A 386 9.49 -49.78 26.12
C ALA A 386 8.96 -48.79 27.19
N THR A 387 7.85 -48.13 26.89
CA THR A 387 7.30 -47.08 27.76
C THR A 387 5.78 -47.18 27.87
N TYR A 388 5.27 -46.91 29.07
CA TYR A 388 3.84 -46.77 29.30
C TYR A 388 3.35 -45.38 28.86
N ILE A 389 2.28 -45.34 28.05
CA ILE A 389 1.73 -44.11 27.48
C ILE A 389 0.29 -43.83 27.95
N GLY A 390 -0.25 -44.65 28.85
CA GLY A 390 -1.64 -44.51 29.31
C GLY A 390 -2.62 -44.58 28.14
N THR A 391 -3.56 -43.65 28.04
CA THR A 391 -4.57 -43.64 26.96
C THR A 391 -4.25 -42.67 25.83
N THR A 392 -3.04 -42.12 25.79
CA THR A 392 -2.70 -41.03 24.87
C THR A 392 -1.36 -41.28 24.21
N ILE A 393 -1.34 -41.34 22.89
CA ILE A 393 -0.10 -41.38 22.10
C ILE A 393 0.52 -39.99 22.16
N PRO A 394 1.69 -39.80 22.78
CA PRO A 394 2.35 -38.50 22.86
C PRO A 394 2.90 -38.05 21.49
N GLN A 395 3.18 -36.77 21.36
CA GLN A 395 3.90 -36.22 20.21
C GLN A 395 5.33 -36.79 20.15
N GLY A 396 5.82 -37.03 18.93
CA GLY A 396 7.22 -37.37 18.65
C GLY A 396 7.55 -38.86 18.62
N LEU A 397 6.57 -39.77 18.75
CA LEU A 397 6.83 -41.20 18.54
C LEU A 397 7.11 -41.46 17.04
N LYS A 398 8.17 -42.21 16.75
CA LYS A 398 8.63 -42.47 15.37
C LYS A 398 8.71 -43.97 15.12
N GLY A 399 8.50 -44.37 13.87
CA GLY A 399 8.58 -45.76 13.42
C GLY A 399 7.70 -46.01 12.21
N ASP A 400 7.82 -47.18 11.60
CA ASP A 400 6.95 -47.57 10.49
C ASP A 400 5.56 -48.05 10.98
N THR A 401 5.50 -48.59 12.19
CA THR A 401 4.26 -48.99 12.88
C THR A 401 4.46 -48.78 14.37
N LEU A 402 3.44 -48.28 15.06
CA LEU A 402 3.44 -48.19 16.52
C LEU A 402 2.69 -49.39 17.09
N THR A 403 3.38 -50.26 17.82
CA THR A 403 2.73 -51.40 18.47
C THR A 403 2.36 -51.03 19.89
N LEU A 404 1.05 -50.99 20.17
CA LEU A 404 0.49 -50.65 21.47
C LEU A 404 -0.10 -51.90 22.13
N ARG A 405 0.48 -52.27 23.28
CA ARG A 405 0.04 -53.40 24.08
C ARG A 405 -0.91 -52.97 25.18
N ALA A 406 -2.07 -53.62 25.26
CA ALA A 406 -3.10 -53.31 26.25
C ALA A 406 -2.66 -53.77 27.65
N MET A 407 -2.69 -52.86 28.61
CA MET A 407 -2.34 -53.13 30.01
C MET A 407 -3.61 -53.19 30.86
N PHE A 408 -3.78 -54.30 31.58
CA PHE A 408 -4.93 -54.58 32.42
C PHE A 408 -4.50 -54.83 33.86
N TYR A 409 -5.44 -54.70 34.79
CA TYR A 409 -5.26 -55.15 36.17
C TYR A 409 -6.56 -55.72 36.74
N ASN A 410 -6.43 -56.70 37.64
CA ASN A 410 -7.54 -57.45 38.20
C ASN A 410 -8.23 -56.69 39.35
N SER A 411 -8.99 -55.65 38.98
CA SER A 411 -9.94 -54.96 39.85
C SER A 411 -11.13 -54.52 39.01
N THR A 412 -12.35 -54.71 39.50
CA THR A 412 -13.58 -54.45 38.76
C THR A 412 -14.39 -53.27 39.28
N THR A 413 -14.01 -52.68 40.41
CA THR A 413 -14.84 -51.69 41.13
C THR A 413 -14.11 -50.38 41.46
N THR A 414 -12.78 -50.33 41.32
CA THR A 414 -11.96 -49.17 41.69
C THR A 414 -10.94 -48.84 40.62
N THR A 415 -11.07 -47.64 40.06
CA THR A 415 -10.08 -47.08 39.13
C THR A 415 -8.93 -46.46 39.91
N LEU A 416 -7.72 -46.91 39.61
CA LEU A 416 -6.47 -46.45 40.21
C LEU A 416 -5.71 -45.64 39.17
N THR A 417 -4.91 -44.68 39.63
CA THR A 417 -3.90 -44.03 38.79
C THR A 417 -2.60 -44.79 38.95
N LEU A 418 -2.03 -45.23 37.82
CA LEU A 418 -0.83 -46.06 37.79
C LEU A 418 0.21 -45.44 36.86
N THR A 419 1.48 -45.65 37.20
CA THR A 419 2.63 -45.49 36.31
C THR A 419 3.40 -46.80 36.27
N MET A 420 4.12 -47.08 35.20
CA MET A 420 4.98 -48.26 35.14
C MET A 420 6.16 -48.05 34.21
N ASP A 421 7.27 -48.69 34.53
CA ASP A 421 8.36 -48.96 33.60
C ASP A 421 8.32 -50.45 33.18
N ALA A 422 9.39 -50.94 32.57
CA ALA A 422 9.44 -52.30 32.04
C ALA A 422 9.44 -53.38 33.16
N GLU A 423 9.82 -53.01 34.37
CA GLU A 423 10.07 -53.93 35.49
C GLU A 423 9.11 -53.70 36.66
N HIS A 424 8.60 -52.48 36.85
CA HIS A 424 7.83 -52.09 38.02
C HIS A 424 6.60 -51.25 37.66
N ALA A 425 5.49 -51.55 38.30
CA ALA A 425 4.31 -50.71 38.32
C ALA A 425 4.11 -50.08 39.70
N THR A 426 3.66 -48.83 39.68
CA THR A 426 3.50 -47.99 40.86
C THR A 426 2.10 -47.39 40.89
N ILE A 427 1.43 -47.52 42.03
CA ILE A 427 0.14 -46.88 42.28
C ILE A 427 0.40 -45.45 42.72
N THR A 428 0.04 -44.48 41.88
CA THR A 428 0.28 -43.06 42.12
C THR A 428 -0.93 -42.34 42.70
N GLY A 429 -2.10 -42.95 42.61
CA GLY A 429 -3.33 -42.32 43.09
C GLY A 429 -4.58 -43.17 42.93
N LYS A 430 -5.70 -42.54 43.26
CA LYS A 430 -7.05 -43.10 43.12
C LYS A 430 -7.94 -42.12 42.36
N THR A 431 -8.84 -42.64 41.53
CA THR A 431 -9.85 -41.82 40.84
C THR A 431 -11.26 -42.02 41.39
N PHE A 432 -11.46 -42.99 42.28
CA PHE A 432 -12.75 -43.21 42.94
C PHE A 432 -12.98 -42.24 44.11
N THR A 433 -14.24 -41.86 44.29
CA THR A 433 -14.72 -41.00 45.39
C THR A 433 -15.66 -41.72 46.35
N THR A 434 -16.34 -42.79 45.91
CA THR A 434 -17.38 -43.48 46.68
C THR A 434 -17.05 -44.92 47.06
N ALA A 435 -15.97 -45.51 46.52
CA ALA A 435 -15.63 -46.89 46.81
C ALA A 435 -15.16 -47.05 48.27
N THR A 436 -15.78 -47.99 48.97
CA THR A 436 -15.48 -48.32 50.37
C THR A 436 -14.57 -49.54 50.52
N ALA A 437 -14.55 -50.45 49.55
CA ALA A 437 -13.63 -51.57 49.50
C ALA A 437 -12.68 -51.44 48.31
N VAL A 438 -11.38 -51.54 48.56
CA VAL A 438 -10.33 -51.47 47.53
C VAL A 438 -9.50 -52.74 47.55
N THR A 439 -9.36 -53.37 46.39
CA THR A 439 -8.41 -54.47 46.17
C THR A 439 -7.29 -53.97 45.28
N LEU A 440 -6.05 -54.04 45.77
CA LEU A 440 -4.87 -53.61 45.02
C LEU A 440 -4.47 -54.70 44.02
N PRO A 441 -4.07 -54.32 42.79
CA PRO A 441 -3.51 -55.25 41.85
C PRO A 441 -2.10 -55.68 42.26
N THR A 442 -1.73 -56.91 41.91
CA THR A 442 -0.37 -57.44 42.14
C THR A 442 0.50 -57.35 40.89
N TYR A 443 -0.12 -57.36 39.72
CA TYR A 443 0.54 -57.24 38.42
C TYR A 443 -0.29 -56.39 37.46
N MET A 444 0.42 -55.73 36.55
CA MET A 444 -0.09 -55.03 35.38
C MET A 444 0.18 -55.86 34.12
N GLY A 445 -0.76 -55.88 33.18
CA GLY A 445 -0.61 -56.53 31.89
C GLY A 445 -1.62 -57.65 31.65
N GLY A 446 -1.36 -58.49 30.65
CA GLY A 446 -2.21 -59.62 30.25
C GLY A 446 -1.57 -60.97 30.52
N THR A 447 -2.16 -62.05 30.02
CA THR A 447 -1.68 -63.42 30.25
C THR A 447 -0.22 -63.67 29.86
N GLU A 448 0.31 -62.90 28.92
CA GLU A 448 1.64 -63.09 28.33
C GLU A 448 2.72 -62.18 28.94
N VAL A 449 2.34 -61.02 29.48
CA VAL A 449 3.27 -60.01 30.02
C VAL A 449 2.70 -59.48 31.32
N GLN A 450 3.47 -59.60 32.40
CA GLN A 450 3.09 -59.22 33.76
C GLN A 450 4.21 -58.36 34.37
N VAL A 451 3.87 -57.12 34.73
CA VAL A 451 4.76 -56.18 35.43
C VAL A 451 4.29 -56.09 36.89
N PRO A 452 5.12 -56.45 37.89
CA PRO A 452 4.71 -56.44 39.29
C PRO A 452 4.41 -55.04 39.80
N VAL A 453 3.34 -54.91 40.59
CA VAL A 453 3.03 -53.68 41.32
C VAL A 453 3.82 -53.67 42.63
N THR A 454 4.88 -52.88 42.70
CA THR A 454 5.83 -52.93 43.83
C THR A 454 5.70 -51.76 44.79
N GLU A 455 5.06 -50.66 44.37
CA GLU A 455 5.01 -49.44 45.17
C GLU A 455 3.63 -48.76 45.16
N ILE A 456 3.30 -48.15 46.31
CA ILE A 456 2.25 -47.13 46.44
C ILE A 456 2.95 -45.80 46.76
N THR A 457 2.81 -44.78 45.92
CA THR A 457 3.51 -43.51 46.16
C THR A 457 2.94 -42.74 47.34
N GLY A 458 3.68 -41.70 47.73
CA GLY A 458 3.21 -40.77 48.74
C GLY A 458 1.86 -40.14 48.38
N SER A 459 0.99 -40.04 49.38
CA SER A 459 -0.38 -39.50 49.30
C SER A 459 -1.35 -40.19 48.33
N ALA A 460 -1.02 -41.32 47.70
CA ALA A 460 -1.86 -41.96 46.68
C ALA A 460 -3.32 -42.24 47.14
N PHE A 461 -3.50 -42.55 48.43
CA PHE A 461 -4.78 -42.80 49.10
C PHE A 461 -5.01 -41.84 50.28
N ARG A 462 -4.42 -40.64 50.28
CA ARG A 462 -4.63 -39.66 51.35
C ARG A 462 -6.12 -39.32 51.49
N ALA A 463 -6.61 -39.31 52.72
CA ALA A 463 -7.99 -39.07 53.12
C ALA A 463 -9.03 -39.98 52.41
N ALA A 464 -8.59 -41.15 51.91
CA ALA A 464 -9.47 -42.07 51.20
C ALA A 464 -10.58 -42.61 52.12
N LYS A 465 -11.83 -42.53 51.64
CA LYS A 465 -13.03 -43.02 52.35
C LYS A 465 -13.23 -44.52 52.16
N ILE A 466 -12.17 -45.28 52.40
CA ILE A 466 -12.13 -46.74 52.27
C ILE A 466 -12.33 -47.35 53.66
N SER A 467 -13.23 -48.32 53.79
CA SER A 467 -13.43 -49.12 55.00
C SER A 467 -12.54 -50.36 55.01
N THR A 468 -12.23 -50.93 53.83
CA THR A 468 -11.48 -52.17 53.69
C THR A 468 -10.44 -52.07 52.57
N LEU A 469 -9.20 -52.43 52.88
CA LEU A 469 -8.09 -52.54 51.93
C LEU A 469 -7.64 -54.00 51.83
N THR A 470 -7.64 -54.55 50.61
CA THR A 470 -7.12 -55.88 50.30
C THR A 470 -5.85 -55.73 49.49
N TRP A 471 -4.72 -56.22 50.00
CA TRP A 471 -3.39 -56.03 49.40
C TRP A 471 -3.11 -56.85 48.13
N ALA A 472 -3.89 -57.90 47.90
CA ALA A 472 -3.82 -58.72 46.70
C ALA A 472 -5.18 -59.37 46.40
N PRO A 473 -5.54 -59.61 45.13
CA PRO A 473 -6.74 -60.37 44.80
C PRO A 473 -6.70 -61.78 45.40
N ALA A 474 -7.88 -62.39 45.61
CA ALA A 474 -7.96 -63.73 46.17
C ALA A 474 -7.14 -64.75 45.35
N GLY A 475 -6.32 -65.54 46.04
CA GLY A 475 -5.43 -66.53 45.42
C GLY A 475 -4.18 -65.93 44.76
N LYS A 476 -3.85 -64.65 45.02
CA LYS A 476 -2.63 -63.99 44.53
C LYS A 476 -1.76 -63.51 45.70
N THR A 477 -0.45 -63.52 45.48
CA THR A 477 0.55 -63.02 46.44
C THR A 477 0.75 -61.52 46.26
N CYS A 478 0.77 -60.76 47.35
CA CYS A 478 1.11 -59.34 47.32
C CYS A 478 2.57 -59.14 46.88
N THR A 479 2.78 -58.21 45.95
CA THR A 479 4.09 -57.85 45.37
C THR A 479 4.57 -56.47 45.84
N ILE A 480 3.72 -55.74 46.58
CA ILE A 480 4.03 -54.39 47.06
C ILE A 480 5.06 -54.49 48.18
N THR A 481 6.21 -53.85 47.96
CA THR A 481 7.33 -53.79 48.90
C THR A 481 7.47 -52.42 49.55
N THR A 482 6.91 -51.37 48.94
CA THR A 482 7.06 -49.98 49.39
C THR A 482 5.72 -49.25 49.47
N VAL A 483 5.50 -48.55 50.59
CA VAL A 483 4.38 -47.61 50.77
C VAL A 483 4.94 -46.24 51.12
N GLY A 484 4.64 -45.23 50.31
CA GLY A 484 5.22 -43.91 50.39
C GLY A 484 4.70 -43.02 51.54
N THR A 485 5.37 -41.89 51.71
CA THR A 485 5.05 -40.87 52.73
C THR A 485 3.61 -40.37 52.60
N TYR A 486 2.84 -40.42 53.69
CA TYR A 486 1.41 -40.07 53.73
C TYR A 486 0.48 -40.90 52.81
N ALA A 487 0.91 -42.04 52.25
CA ALA A 487 0.14 -42.81 51.27
C ALA A 487 -1.33 -43.05 51.66
N PHE A 488 -1.62 -43.40 52.91
CA PHE A 488 -2.96 -43.62 53.46
C PHE A 488 -3.29 -42.65 54.61
N TYR A 489 -2.64 -41.48 54.67
CA TYR A 489 -2.84 -40.53 55.75
C TYR A 489 -4.31 -40.08 55.81
N GLU A 490 -4.94 -40.11 56.99
CA GLU A 490 -6.36 -39.78 57.23
C GLU A 490 -7.38 -40.67 56.48
N ALA A 491 -6.98 -41.84 55.98
CA ALA A 491 -7.93 -42.80 55.45
C ALA A 491 -8.87 -43.35 56.56
N THR A 492 -10.07 -43.81 56.17
CA THR A 492 -11.12 -44.21 57.13
C THR A 492 -11.24 -45.72 57.33
N MET A 493 -10.18 -46.49 57.06
CA MET A 493 -10.23 -47.94 57.16
C MET A 493 -10.40 -48.37 58.62
N THR A 494 -11.25 -49.38 58.85
CA THR A 494 -11.47 -49.92 60.20
C THR A 494 -10.53 -51.07 60.52
N THR A 495 -10.07 -51.76 59.48
CA THR A 495 -9.07 -52.82 59.57
C THR A 495 -7.91 -52.56 58.61
N LEU A 496 -6.71 -52.86 59.07
CA LEU A 496 -5.48 -52.80 58.28
C LEU A 496 -4.69 -54.09 58.51
N THR A 497 -4.45 -54.82 57.44
CA THR A 497 -3.44 -55.89 57.43
C THR A 497 -2.16 -55.33 56.85
N ILE A 498 -0.99 -55.59 57.42
CA ILE A 498 0.31 -55.27 56.82
C ILE A 498 0.84 -56.55 56.17
N PRO A 499 0.99 -56.62 54.84
CA PRO A 499 1.42 -57.84 54.16
C PRO A 499 2.90 -58.13 54.42
N ALA A 500 3.26 -59.42 54.40
CA ALA A 500 4.65 -59.86 54.63
C ALA A 500 5.66 -59.36 53.59
N SER A 501 5.20 -58.96 52.40
CA SER A 501 6.05 -58.40 51.33
C SER A 501 6.53 -56.97 51.60
N LEU A 502 5.89 -56.25 52.54
CA LEU A 502 6.17 -54.84 52.77
C LEU A 502 7.49 -54.66 53.53
N THR A 503 8.47 -54.01 52.88
CA THR A 503 9.81 -53.78 53.43
C THR A 503 10.10 -52.32 53.76
N SER A 504 9.34 -51.39 53.18
CA SER A 504 9.52 -49.94 53.36
C SER A 504 8.20 -49.23 53.57
N VAL A 505 8.13 -48.42 54.65
CA VAL A 505 6.96 -47.62 55.01
C VAL A 505 7.40 -46.17 55.25
N GLY A 506 6.88 -45.27 54.43
CA GLY A 506 7.18 -43.84 54.47
C GLY A 506 6.61 -43.14 55.69
N ARG A 507 7.11 -41.93 55.94
CA ARG A 507 6.70 -41.10 57.08
C ARG A 507 5.18 -40.90 57.06
N ASN A 508 4.52 -41.17 58.20
CA ASN A 508 3.06 -41.02 58.35
C ASN A 508 2.23 -41.73 57.27
N ALA A 509 2.74 -42.78 56.63
CA ALA A 509 2.03 -43.52 55.59
C ALA A 509 0.63 -43.96 56.04
N PHE A 510 0.50 -44.39 57.30
CA PHE A 510 -0.75 -44.79 57.93
C PHE A 510 -1.13 -43.84 59.10
N GLY A 511 -0.75 -42.57 59.01
CA GLY A 511 -1.05 -41.58 60.06
C GLY A 511 -2.51 -41.11 60.03
N GLY A 512 -3.10 -40.76 61.17
CA GLY A 512 -4.44 -40.17 61.22
C GLY A 512 -5.60 -41.12 60.87
N LEU A 513 -5.39 -42.44 60.93
CA LEU A 513 -6.45 -43.45 60.70
C LEU A 513 -7.44 -43.49 61.88
N ALA A 514 -8.29 -42.46 62.01
CA ALA A 514 -9.16 -42.24 63.17
C ALA A 514 -10.21 -43.35 63.42
N SER A 515 -10.50 -44.16 62.40
CA SER A 515 -11.49 -45.24 62.46
C SER A 515 -10.88 -46.64 62.59
N LEU A 516 -9.54 -46.76 62.61
CA LEU A 516 -8.86 -48.05 62.69
C LEU A 516 -9.04 -48.68 64.07
N THR A 517 -9.68 -49.85 64.12
CA THR A 517 -9.88 -50.62 65.36
C THR A 517 -9.03 -51.88 65.40
N THR A 518 -8.62 -52.41 64.25
CA THR A 518 -7.83 -53.65 64.15
C THR A 518 -6.65 -53.48 63.21
N LEU A 519 -5.45 -53.78 63.72
CA LEU A 519 -4.22 -53.89 62.94
C LEU A 519 -3.69 -55.32 63.02
N THR A 520 -3.51 -55.96 61.87
CA THR A 520 -2.89 -57.28 61.74
C THR A 520 -1.57 -57.12 60.98
N VAL A 521 -0.51 -57.80 61.40
CA VAL A 521 0.77 -57.80 60.68
C VAL A 521 1.08 -59.23 60.27
N GLU A 522 1.17 -59.48 58.98
CA GLU A 522 1.45 -60.82 58.40
C GLU A 522 2.95 -61.14 58.34
N ALA A 523 3.81 -60.18 58.71
CA ALA A 523 5.23 -60.43 58.79
C ALA A 523 5.52 -61.57 59.77
N THR A 524 6.36 -62.51 59.36
CA THR A 524 7.29 -63.12 60.31
C THR A 524 8.29 -62.02 60.63
N LEU A 525 8.08 -61.32 61.74
CA LEU A 525 9.09 -60.39 62.25
C LEU A 525 10.41 -61.18 62.35
N PRO A 526 11.51 -60.74 61.71
CA PRO A 526 12.82 -61.22 62.11
C PRO A 526 12.93 -60.92 63.61
N GLN A 527 13.06 -61.98 64.41
CA GLN A 527 13.39 -61.90 65.81
C GLN A 527 14.77 -61.23 65.91
N ASN A 528 14.81 -59.91 66.09
CA ASN A 528 15.97 -59.18 66.58
C ASN A 528 15.51 -57.91 67.28
#